data_AF-A0A0A1U793-F1
#
_entry.id   AF-A0A0A1U793-F1
#
_cell.length_a   1.000
_cell.length_b   1.000
_cell.length_c   1.000
_cell.angle_alpha   90.00
_cell.angle_beta   90.00
_cell.angle_gamma   90.00
#
_symmetry.space_group_name_H-M   'P 1'
#
loop_
_entity.id
_entity.type
_entity.pdbx_description
1 polymer ?
#
loop_
_entity_poly.entity_id
_entity_poly.type
_entity_poly.pdbx_seq_one_letter_code
_entity_poly.pdbx_strand_id
1 'polypeptide(L)'
;MLFVLLLLVVYSNAVTVNGNWVSKVYRVREKVQSLDARYSELLDQVRHVSDQLDHARMDYENCIPEAKQGIAAKVKEMEEIVAISNLNANKVLATMKRMLNKLPSDLRERVIRDIHVEKYFSPVNELIHRTVHPAKK
;
A
#
# COMPACT_ATOMS: atom_id res chain seq x y z
N MET A 1 -26.91 53.00 1.52
CA MET A 1 -25.52 52.49 1.50
C MET A 1 -25.17 51.58 2.67
N LEU A 2 -25.70 51.80 3.89
CA LEU A 2 -25.45 50.95 5.06
C LEU A 2 -25.94 49.49 4.90
N PHE A 3 -27.03 49.28 4.16
CA PHE A 3 -27.63 47.96 3.91
C PHE A 3 -26.79 47.06 2.99
N VAL A 4 -26.00 47.65 2.09
CA VAL A 4 -25.14 46.92 1.14
C VAL A 4 -23.85 46.43 1.84
N LEU A 5 -23.32 47.21 2.78
CA LEU A 5 -22.19 46.82 3.63
C LEU A 5 -22.56 45.68 4.58
N LEU A 6 -23.78 45.64 5.08
CA LEU A 6 -24.26 44.60 6.00
C LEU A 6 -24.45 43.25 5.29
N LEU A 7 -24.89 43.25 4.03
CA LEU A 7 -24.96 42.04 3.20
C LEU A 7 -23.57 41.46 2.85
N LEU A 8 -22.55 42.31 2.68
CA LEU A 8 -21.16 41.86 2.45
C LEU A 8 -20.55 41.18 3.68
N VAL A 9 -20.85 41.66 4.90
CA VAL A 9 -20.38 41.06 6.16
C VAL A 9 -21.08 39.74 6.48
N VAL A 10 -22.35 39.57 6.07
CA VAL A 10 -23.05 38.28 6.20
C VAL A 10 -22.49 37.24 5.23
N TYR A 11 -22.07 37.65 4.02
CA TYR A 11 -21.46 36.74 3.04
C TYR A 11 -20.05 36.28 3.44
N SER A 12 -19.26 37.12 4.12
CA SER A 12 -17.93 36.73 4.60
C SER A 12 -17.94 35.73 5.76
N ASN A 13 -19.06 35.58 6.48
CA ASN A 13 -19.20 34.63 7.59
C ASN A 13 -19.69 33.24 7.15
N ALA A 14 -20.07 33.05 5.88
CA ALA A 14 -20.50 31.76 5.35
C ALA A 14 -19.34 30.85 4.90
N VAL A 15 -18.09 31.33 4.96
CA VAL A 15 -16.90 30.52 4.69
C VAL A 15 -16.19 30.20 6.00
N THR A 16 -16.90 29.52 6.90
CA THR A 16 -16.21 28.70 7.90
C THR A 16 -15.57 27.54 7.15
N VAL A 17 -14.38 27.77 6.58
CA VAL A 17 -13.51 26.70 6.08
C VAL A 17 -13.32 25.76 7.26
N ASN A 18 -14.06 24.67 7.26
CA ASN A 18 -14.19 23.77 8.38
C ASN A 18 -12.83 23.09 8.62
N GLY A 19 -11.93 23.69 9.41
CA GLY A 19 -10.53 23.25 9.60
C GLY A 19 -10.39 21.78 10.02
N ASN A 20 -11.48 21.18 10.50
CA ASN A 20 -11.61 19.75 10.74
C ASN A 20 -11.38 18.89 9.48
N TRP A 21 -11.77 19.34 8.29
CA TRP A 21 -11.55 18.59 7.04
C TRP A 21 -10.07 18.60 6.63
N VAL A 22 -9.41 19.75 6.77
CA VAL A 22 -7.98 19.92 6.49
C VAL A 22 -7.16 18.99 7.38
N SER A 23 -7.46 18.97 8.68
CA SER A 23 -6.80 18.06 9.64
C SER A 23 -7.02 16.59 9.28
N LYS A 24 -8.22 16.19 8.83
CA LYS A 24 -8.49 14.82 8.37
C LYS A 24 -7.66 14.45 7.15
N VAL A 25 -7.47 15.35 6.18
CA VAL A 25 -6.65 15.07 5.00
C VAL A 25 -5.17 14.93 5.35
N TYR A 26 -4.64 15.80 6.22
CA TYR A 26 -3.27 15.64 6.73
C TYR A 26 -3.06 14.31 7.44
N ARG A 27 -4.01 13.90 8.31
CA ARG A 27 -3.95 12.59 8.98
C ARG A 27 -4.02 11.42 8.01
N VAL A 28 -4.82 11.53 6.94
CA VAL A 28 -4.86 10.49 5.89
C VAL A 28 -3.53 10.45 5.16
N ARG A 29 -2.95 11.59 4.79
CA ARG A 29 -1.65 11.68 4.13
C ARG A 29 -0.55 11.01 4.96
N GLU A 30 -0.39 11.41 6.22
CA GLU A 30 0.63 10.83 7.12
C GLU A 30 0.48 9.31 7.26
N LYS A 31 -0.76 8.84 7.43
CA LYS A 31 -1.02 7.40 7.54
C LYS A 31 -0.73 6.66 6.23
N VAL A 32 -1.09 7.22 5.08
CA VAL A 32 -0.79 6.59 3.79
C VAL A 32 0.72 6.56 3.54
N GLN A 33 1.45 7.60 3.93
CA GLN A 33 2.92 7.62 3.85
C GLN A 33 3.56 6.56 4.75
N SER A 34 3.07 6.40 5.99
CA SER A 34 3.53 5.33 6.87
C SER A 34 3.21 3.94 6.30
N LEU A 35 2.03 3.76 5.71
CA LEU A 35 1.65 2.51 5.06
C LEU A 35 2.49 2.23 3.80
N ASP A 36 2.85 3.25 3.03
CA ASP A 36 3.73 3.12 1.86
C ASP A 36 5.14 2.66 2.26
N ALA A 37 5.70 3.25 3.31
CA ALA A 37 6.98 2.79 3.87
C ALA A 37 6.90 1.33 4.31
N ARG A 38 5.82 0.95 5.02
CA ARG A 38 5.61 -0.43 5.46
C ARG A 38 5.40 -1.40 4.29
N TYR A 39 4.71 -0.97 3.24
CA TYR A 39 4.51 -1.76 2.03
C TYR A 39 5.85 -2.03 1.34
N SER A 40 6.69 -1.00 1.20
CA SER A 40 8.02 -1.11 0.60
C SER A 40 8.92 -2.04 1.42
N GLU A 41 8.93 -1.91 2.74
CA GLU A 41 9.67 -2.80 3.65
C GLU A 41 9.27 -4.28 3.46
N LEU A 42 7.96 -4.56 3.36
CA LEU A 42 7.46 -5.91 3.14
C LEU A 42 7.88 -6.46 1.77
N LEU A 43 7.90 -5.64 0.73
CA LEU A 43 8.37 -6.06 -0.60
C LEU A 43 9.87 -6.34 -0.61
N ASP A 44 10.67 -5.54 0.08
CA ASP A 44 12.10 -5.78 0.20
C ASP A 44 12.39 -7.07 0.99
N GLN A 45 11.61 -7.35 2.04
CA GLN A 45 11.66 -8.64 2.73
C GLN A 45 11.32 -9.81 1.80
N VAL A 46 10.26 -9.68 0.99
CA VAL A 46 9.90 -10.70 0.00
C VAL A 46 11.04 -10.93 -0.99
N ARG A 47 11.64 -9.86 -1.52
CA ARG A 47 12.77 -9.98 -2.45
C ARG A 47 13.94 -10.70 -1.78
N HIS A 48 14.32 -10.28 -0.58
CA HIS A 48 15.44 -10.88 0.15
C HIS A 48 15.23 -12.38 0.40
N VAL A 49 14.04 -12.77 0.87
CA VAL A 49 13.74 -14.20 1.12
C VAL A 49 13.65 -14.97 -0.19
N SER A 50 13.13 -14.37 -1.27
CA SER A 50 13.10 -15.00 -2.59
C SER A 50 14.50 -15.28 -3.13
N ASP A 51 15.43 -14.35 -2.97
CA ASP A 51 16.83 -14.55 -3.37
C ASP A 51 17.47 -15.73 -2.58
N GLN A 52 17.21 -15.79 -1.27
CA GLN A 52 17.65 -16.92 -0.43
C GLN A 52 17.02 -18.25 -0.83
N LEU A 53 15.76 -18.22 -1.26
CA LEU A 53 15.02 -19.38 -1.70
C LEU A 53 15.59 -19.94 -3.00
N ASP A 54 15.97 -19.06 -3.94
CA ASP A 54 16.64 -19.47 -5.18
C ASP A 54 18.01 -20.12 -4.88
N HIS A 55 18.78 -19.57 -3.94
CA HIS A 55 20.00 -20.22 -3.45
C HIS A 55 19.74 -21.59 -2.82
N ALA A 56 18.76 -21.68 -1.92
CA ALA A 56 18.43 -22.95 -1.27
C ALA A 56 17.90 -24.01 -2.24
N ARG A 57 17.23 -23.61 -3.33
CA ARG A 57 16.83 -24.52 -4.41
C ARG A 57 18.04 -25.02 -5.19
N MET A 58 19.00 -24.16 -5.51
CA MET A 58 20.25 -24.59 -6.12
C MET A 58 21.02 -25.54 -5.20
N ASP A 59 21.06 -25.28 -3.89
CA ASP A 59 21.69 -26.17 -2.92
C ASP A 59 20.95 -27.52 -2.84
N TYR A 60 19.61 -27.52 -2.89
CA TYR A 60 18.81 -28.74 -2.90
C TYR A 60 19.14 -29.63 -4.11
N GLU A 61 19.30 -29.03 -5.29
CA GLU A 61 19.63 -29.75 -6.52
C GLU A 61 21.04 -30.36 -6.48
N ASN A 62 22.01 -29.64 -5.87
CA ASN A 62 23.42 -30.01 -5.88
C ASN A 62 23.92 -30.75 -4.62
N CYS A 63 23.09 -30.92 -3.59
CA CYS A 63 23.49 -31.57 -2.34
C CYS A 63 23.38 -33.10 -2.38
N ILE A 64 24.11 -33.73 -1.45
CA ILE A 64 24.02 -35.16 -1.17
C ILE A 64 22.63 -35.55 -0.62
N PRO A 65 22.15 -36.79 -0.85
CA PRO A 65 20.80 -37.22 -0.47
C PRO A 65 20.43 -36.97 1.00
N GLU A 66 21.40 -37.12 1.91
CA GLU A 66 21.21 -36.98 3.36
C GLU A 66 20.88 -35.53 3.75
N ALA A 67 21.39 -34.54 3.01
CA ALA A 67 21.16 -33.12 3.27
C ALA A 67 19.85 -32.60 2.65
N LYS A 68 19.30 -33.30 1.63
CA LYS A 68 18.11 -32.87 0.89
C LYS A 68 16.91 -32.64 1.79
N GLN A 69 16.69 -33.48 2.80
CA GLN A 69 15.52 -33.35 3.66
C GLN A 69 15.56 -32.06 4.50
N GLY A 70 16.72 -31.69 5.02
CA GLY A 70 16.91 -30.45 5.77
C GLY A 70 16.73 -29.21 4.89
N ILE A 71 17.31 -29.23 3.69
CA ILE A 71 17.18 -28.12 2.73
C ILE A 71 15.74 -27.98 2.24
N ALA A 72 15.05 -29.08 1.94
CA ALA A 72 13.63 -29.06 1.54
C ALA A 72 12.73 -28.46 2.63
N ALA A 73 12.97 -28.80 3.90
CA ALA A 73 12.26 -28.20 5.02
C ALA A 73 12.48 -26.68 5.08
N LYS A 74 13.72 -26.22 4.84
CA LYS A 74 14.04 -24.79 4.84
C LYS A 74 13.44 -24.04 3.65
N VAL A 75 13.46 -24.63 2.45
CA VAL A 75 12.81 -24.09 1.25
C VAL A 75 11.32 -23.90 1.52
N LYS A 76 10.64 -24.91 2.08
CA LYS A 76 9.22 -24.82 2.42
C LYS A 76 8.94 -23.70 3.44
N GLU A 77 9.75 -23.59 4.49
CA GLU A 77 9.63 -22.50 5.47
C GLU A 77 9.75 -21.11 4.80
N MET A 78 10.73 -20.95 3.90
CA MET A 78 10.91 -19.70 3.16
C MET A 78 9.76 -19.40 2.20
N GLU A 79 9.22 -20.41 1.52
CA GLU A 79 8.01 -20.27 0.68
C GLU A 79 6.81 -19.78 1.50
N GLU A 80 6.61 -20.31 2.70
CA GLU A 80 5.56 -19.87 3.62
C GLU A 80 5.77 -18.41 4.07
N ILE A 81 7.01 -18.02 4.40
CA ILE A 81 7.36 -16.64 4.75
C ILE A 81 7.06 -15.68 3.59
N VAL A 82 7.47 -16.02 2.36
CA VAL A 82 7.18 -15.23 1.16
C VAL A 82 5.67 -15.07 0.96
N ALA A 83 4.90 -16.16 1.10
CA ALA A 83 3.45 -16.12 0.96
C ALA A 83 2.79 -15.20 2.00
N ILE A 84 3.18 -15.32 3.28
CA ILE A 84 2.65 -14.49 4.37
C ILE A 84 3.01 -13.02 4.17
N SER A 85 4.26 -12.72 3.80
CA SER A 85 4.72 -11.35 3.58
C SER A 85 4.00 -10.69 2.40
N ASN A 86 3.81 -11.41 1.30
CA ASN A 86 3.01 -10.94 0.16
C ASN A 86 1.55 -10.67 0.56
N LEU A 87 0.94 -11.56 1.34
CA LEU A 87 -0.42 -11.37 1.83
C LEU A 87 -0.54 -10.13 2.73
N ASN A 88 0.46 -9.88 3.58
CA ASN A 88 0.53 -8.68 4.41
C ASN A 88 0.74 -7.42 3.58
N ALA A 89 1.61 -7.44 2.56
CA ALA A 89 1.80 -6.33 1.63
C ALA A 89 0.48 -5.98 0.92
N ASN A 90 -0.26 -6.99 0.45
CA ASN A 90 -1.56 -6.80 -0.18
C ASN A 90 -2.60 -6.18 0.78
N LYS A 91 -2.60 -6.59 2.06
CA LYS A 91 -3.48 -5.98 3.09
C LYS A 91 -3.14 -4.52 3.35
N VAL A 92 -1.85 -4.17 3.41
CA VAL A 92 -1.38 -2.79 3.56
C VAL A 92 -1.85 -1.96 2.36
N LEU A 93 -1.64 -2.47 1.15
CA LEU A 93 -2.05 -1.79 -0.07
C LEU A 93 -3.58 -1.59 -0.14
N ALA A 94 -4.36 -2.62 0.16
CA ALA A 94 -5.82 -2.51 0.23
C ALA A 94 -6.27 -1.49 1.28
N THR A 95 -5.54 -1.35 2.38
CA THR A 95 -5.82 -0.35 3.41
C THR A 95 -5.50 1.06 2.93
N MET A 96 -4.36 1.27 2.26
CA MET A 96 -4.03 2.55 1.60
C MET A 96 -5.13 2.96 0.62
N LYS A 97 -5.53 2.05 -0.29
CA LYS A 97 -6.60 2.28 -1.27
C LYS A 97 -7.91 2.66 -0.60
N ARG A 98 -8.32 1.95 0.46
CA ARG A 98 -9.54 2.26 1.24
C ARG A 98 -9.46 3.63 1.92
N MET A 99 -8.30 4.04 2.42
CA MET A 99 -8.13 5.36 3.05
C MET A 99 -8.21 6.49 2.03
N LEU A 100 -7.55 6.32 0.89
CA LEU A 100 -7.56 7.30 -0.20
C LEU A 100 -8.95 7.44 -0.83
N ASN A 101 -9.72 6.35 -0.96
CA ASN A 101 -11.09 6.39 -1.48
C ASN A 101 -12.10 7.07 -0.55
N LYS A 102 -11.74 7.36 0.71
CA LYS A 102 -12.58 8.18 1.60
C LYS A 102 -12.43 9.67 1.34
N LEU A 103 -11.43 10.08 0.55
CA LEU A 103 -11.23 11.48 0.15
C LEU A 103 -12.02 11.78 -1.14
N PRO A 104 -12.51 13.01 -1.31
CA PRO A 104 -13.00 13.50 -2.61
C PRO A 104 -11.94 13.34 -3.71
N SER A 105 -12.37 13.13 -4.97
CA SER A 105 -11.50 12.84 -6.12
C SER A 105 -10.29 13.76 -6.22
N ASP A 106 -10.52 15.06 -6.14
CA ASP A 106 -9.52 16.10 -6.40
C ASP A 106 -8.42 16.09 -5.32
N LEU A 107 -8.82 15.77 -4.09
CA LEU A 107 -7.94 15.66 -2.92
C LEU A 107 -7.21 14.33 -2.89
N ARG A 108 -7.89 13.25 -3.26
CA ARG A 108 -7.29 11.93 -3.43
C ARG A 108 -6.15 11.99 -4.44
N GLU A 109 -6.39 12.58 -5.61
CA GLU A 109 -5.37 12.75 -6.63
C GLU A 109 -4.19 13.61 -6.17
N ARG A 110 -4.48 14.72 -5.48
CA ARG A 110 -3.43 15.56 -4.90
C ARG A 110 -2.58 14.77 -3.91
N VAL A 111 -3.21 14.08 -2.96
CA VAL A 111 -2.50 13.26 -1.96
C VAL A 111 -1.69 12.16 -2.64
N ILE A 112 -2.24 11.47 -3.64
CA ILE A 112 -1.54 10.44 -4.41
C ILE A 112 -0.26 11.00 -5.06
N ARG A 113 -0.35 12.19 -5.67
CA ARG A 113 0.79 12.88 -6.29
C ARG A 113 1.82 13.34 -5.27
N ASP A 114 1.37 13.95 -4.19
CA ASP A 114 2.27 14.49 -3.16
C ASP A 114 3.13 13.40 -2.50
N ILE A 115 2.59 12.19 -2.36
CA ILE A 115 3.27 11.05 -1.75
C ILE A 115 3.84 10.05 -2.78
N HIS A 116 3.72 10.33 -4.07
CA HIS A 116 4.28 9.53 -5.18
C HIS A 116 3.87 8.05 -5.17
N VAL A 117 2.60 7.77 -4.87
CA VAL A 117 2.06 6.40 -4.78
C VAL A 117 1.27 5.96 -6.02
N GLU A 118 1.37 6.72 -7.12
CA GLU A 118 0.67 6.45 -8.39
C GLU A 118 0.93 5.04 -8.90
N LYS A 119 2.15 4.54 -8.67
CA LYS A 119 2.57 3.20 -9.08
C LYS A 119 1.57 2.13 -8.63
N TYR A 120 0.97 2.24 -7.43
CA TYR A 120 0.03 1.24 -6.92
C TYR A 120 -1.39 1.31 -7.50
N PHE A 121 -1.69 2.40 -8.20
CA PHE A 121 -2.98 2.67 -8.84
C PHE A 121 -2.94 2.48 -10.35
N SER A 122 -1.79 2.08 -10.92
CA SER A 122 -1.67 1.74 -12.33
C SER A 122 -2.58 0.56 -12.69
N PRO A 123 -3.32 0.62 -13.83
CA PRO A 123 -4.11 -0.50 -14.35
C PRO A 123 -3.29 -1.79 -14.52
N VAL A 124 -2.00 -1.66 -14.81
CA VAL A 124 -1.07 -2.78 -14.95
C VAL A 124 -0.93 -3.55 -13.63
N ASN A 125 -0.86 -2.84 -12.51
CA ASN A 125 -0.79 -3.47 -11.19
C ASN A 125 -2.11 -4.15 -10.80
N GLU A 126 -3.26 -3.62 -11.24
CA GLU A 126 -4.53 -4.33 -11.07
C GLU A 126 -4.58 -5.66 -11.84
N LEU A 127 -4.00 -5.72 -13.04
CA LEU A 127 -3.90 -6.95 -13.82
C LEU A 127 -3.01 -7.99 -13.13
N ILE A 128 -1.82 -7.58 -12.67
CA ILE A 128 -0.88 -8.45 -11.95
C ILE A 128 -1.51 -9.00 -10.65
N HIS A 129 -2.22 -8.16 -9.90
CA HIS A 129 -2.92 -8.61 -8.68
C HIS A 129 -4.07 -9.59 -8.98
N ARG A 130 -4.81 -9.42 -10.09
CA ARG A 130 -5.88 -10.35 -10.50
C ARG A 130 -5.33 -11.71 -10.94
N THR A 131 -4.16 -11.77 -11.56
CA THR A 131 -3.55 -13.03 -12.00
C THR A 131 -2.90 -13.81 -10.85
N VAL A 132 -2.36 -13.11 -9.84
CA VAL A 132 -1.71 -13.75 -8.68
C VAL A 132 -2.73 -14.22 -7.63
N HIS A 133 -3.90 -13.59 -7.54
CA HIS A 133 -5.02 -14.04 -6.73
C HIS A 133 -6.28 -14.14 -7.59
N PRO A 134 -6.50 -15.26 -8.31
CA PRO A 134 -7.77 -15.48 -8.98
C PRO A 134 -8.85 -15.48 -7.90
N ALA A 135 -9.79 -14.54 -8.00
CA ALA A 135 -10.97 -14.53 -7.17
C ALA A 135 -11.61 -15.92 -7.27
N LYS A 136 -11.60 -16.68 -6.18
CA LYS A 136 -12.38 -17.91 -6.09
C LYS A 136 -13.84 -17.51 -6.31
N LYS A 137 -14.38 -17.88 -7.47
CA LYS A 137 -15.81 -17.88 -7.75
C LYS A 137 -16.49 -18.94 -6.90
#